data_AF-A0A182MM34-F1
#
_entry.id   AF-A0A182MM34-F1
#
_cell.length_a   1.000
_cell.length_b   1.000
_cell.length_c   1.000
_cell.angle_alpha   90.00
_cell.angle_beta   90.00
_cell.angle_gamma   90.00
#
_symmetry.space_group_name_H-M   'P 1'
#
loop_
_entity.id
_entity.type
_entity.pdbx_description
1 polymer ?
#
loop_
_entity_poly.entity_id
_entity_poly.type
_entity_poly.pdbx_seq_one_letter_code
_entity_poly.pdbx_strand_id
1 'polypeptide(L)'
;MFKVVFSLLALAAAVSLAAPAADDASANILTHESRLEPDGAYSYRYSTSNGIQAEESGIGGQSVQGSASWVGDDGVPIVLTYTADENGFHPQGVHLPTPPPIPEYILRALRYIEAKQASQNGGK
;
A
#
# COMPACT_ATOMS: atom_id res chain seq x y z
N MET A 1 33.63 -29.92 -26.33
CA MET A 1 33.79 -31.06 -25.42
C MET A 1 33.86 -30.50 -24.00
N PHE A 2 32.72 -30.42 -23.30
CA PHE A 2 32.36 -31.30 -22.17
C PHE A 2 33.39 -31.18 -21.02
N LYS A 3 33.09 -30.56 -19.87
CA LYS A 3 32.06 -30.98 -18.92
C LYS A 3 31.69 -29.86 -17.92
N VAL A 4 30.38 -29.66 -17.78
CA VAL A 4 29.68 -29.18 -16.58
C VAL A 4 29.81 -30.25 -15.48
N VAL A 5 29.86 -29.87 -14.18
CA VAL A 5 29.09 -30.50 -13.06
C VAL A 5 29.53 -29.99 -11.66
N PHE A 6 28.55 -29.37 -11.00
CA PHE A 6 28.18 -29.37 -9.57
C PHE A 6 29.12 -28.84 -8.46
N SER A 7 28.68 -27.77 -7.80
CA SER A 7 28.48 -27.80 -6.35
C SER A 7 27.35 -26.88 -5.90
N LEU A 8 26.32 -27.51 -5.33
CA LEU A 8 25.26 -26.94 -4.49
C LEU A 8 25.84 -26.59 -3.12
N LEU A 9 25.75 -25.32 -2.69
CA LEU A 9 25.80 -24.85 -1.30
C LEU A 9 25.59 -23.32 -1.35
N ALA A 10 24.72 -22.64 -0.62
CA ALA A 10 23.81 -23.00 0.44
C ALA A 10 22.59 -22.07 0.32
N LEU A 11 21.42 -22.63 0.59
CA LEU A 11 20.23 -21.90 1.00
C LEU A 11 20.58 -21.14 2.28
N ALA A 12 21.00 -19.88 2.17
CA ALA A 12 21.06 -19.00 3.32
C ALA A 12 19.62 -18.67 3.68
N ALA A 13 19.15 -19.28 4.76
CA ALA A 13 17.89 -18.96 5.40
C ALA A 13 17.77 -17.43 5.51
N ALA A 14 16.76 -16.86 4.86
CA ALA A 14 16.24 -15.55 5.22
C ALA A 14 15.58 -15.71 6.59
N VAL A 15 16.41 -15.78 7.63
CA VAL A 15 15.95 -15.57 8.99
C VAL A 15 15.61 -14.09 9.01
N SER A 16 14.33 -13.77 8.85
CA SER A 16 13.83 -12.43 9.16
C SER A 16 14.13 -12.22 10.62
N LEU A 17 15.25 -11.56 10.93
CA LEU A 17 15.47 -10.97 12.23
C LEU A 17 14.44 -9.84 12.34
N ALA A 18 13.23 -10.20 12.77
CA ALA A 18 12.29 -9.24 13.30
C ALA A 18 13.01 -8.58 14.47
N ALA A 19 13.39 -7.31 14.30
CA ALA A 19 13.90 -6.52 15.39
C ALA A 19 12.87 -6.61 16.54
N PRO A 20 13.32 -6.72 17.80
CA PRO A 20 12.39 -6.71 18.92
C PRO A 20 11.54 -5.43 18.80
N ALA A 21 10.22 -5.58 18.78
CA ALA A 21 9.31 -4.45 18.82
C ALA A 21 9.71 -3.62 20.05
N ALA A 22 10.10 -2.36 19.82
CA ALA A 22 10.36 -1.45 20.93
C ALA A 22 9.07 -1.33 21.75
N ASP A 23 9.19 -1.31 23.08
CA ASP A 23 8.03 -1.14 23.96
C ASP A 23 7.27 0.15 23.58
N ASP A 24 6.03 -0.01 23.08
CA ASP A 24 5.19 1.08 22.58
C ASP A 24 5.03 2.20 23.61
N ALA A 25 4.97 1.86 24.90
CA ALA A 25 4.85 2.83 25.98
C ALA A 25 6.07 3.75 26.10
N SER A 26 7.23 3.31 25.60
CA SER A 26 8.50 4.02 25.64
C SER A 26 8.92 4.63 24.29
N ALA A 27 8.05 4.56 23.27
CA ALA A 27 8.37 5.02 21.93
C ALA A 27 8.69 6.52 21.89
N ASN A 28 9.75 6.88 21.16
CA ASN A 28 10.21 8.27 20.98
C ASN A 28 10.20 8.64 19.49
N ILE A 29 10.06 9.93 19.20
CA ILE A 29 10.19 10.46 17.84
C ILE A 29 11.67 10.42 17.43
N LEU A 30 11.97 9.80 16.28
CA LEU A 30 13.31 9.74 15.70
C LEU A 30 13.54 10.86 14.68
N THR A 31 12.55 11.08 13.82
CA THR A 31 12.56 12.16 12.83
C THR A 31 11.23 12.89 12.85
N HIS A 32 11.27 14.19 12.61
CA HIS A 32 10.10 15.02 12.43
C HIS A 32 10.44 16.17 11.50
N GLU A 33 9.73 16.27 10.39
CA GLU A 33 9.81 17.38 9.46
C GLU A 33 8.41 17.88 9.17
N SER A 34 8.26 19.21 9.14
CA SER A 34 6.99 19.87 8.83
C SER A 34 7.29 21.14 8.04
N ARG A 35 6.52 21.36 6.99
CA ARG A 35 6.63 22.50 6.10
C ARG A 35 5.25 23.04 5.81
N LEU A 36 5.12 24.35 5.90
CA LEU A 36 3.92 25.09 5.53
C LEU A 36 4.33 26.21 4.60
N GLU A 37 3.71 26.25 3.43
CA GLU A 37 3.94 27.27 2.41
C GLU A 37 2.87 28.37 2.49
N PRO A 38 3.19 29.62 2.09
CA PRO A 38 2.23 30.73 2.11
C PRO A 38 1.01 30.54 1.20
N ASP A 39 1.10 29.67 0.19
CA ASP A 39 0.03 29.34 -0.75
C ASP A 39 -0.95 28.28 -0.21
N GLY A 40 -0.72 27.80 1.02
CA GLY A 40 -1.54 26.77 1.66
C GLY A 40 -1.10 25.34 1.36
N ALA A 41 -0.05 25.14 0.57
CA ALA A 41 0.61 23.85 0.47
C ALA A 41 1.31 23.50 1.79
N TYR A 42 1.29 22.23 2.16
CA TYR A 42 2.00 21.75 3.33
C TYR A 42 2.53 20.34 3.10
N SER A 43 3.50 19.97 3.91
CA SER A 43 3.90 18.58 4.07
C SER A 43 4.38 18.32 5.49
N TYR A 44 4.19 17.11 5.97
CA TYR A 44 4.85 16.63 7.17
C TYR A 44 5.30 15.19 6.99
N ARG A 45 6.29 14.80 7.77
CA ARG A 45 6.64 13.41 7.99
C ARG A 45 7.28 13.21 9.34
N TYR A 46 7.07 12.05 9.93
CA TYR A 46 7.75 11.65 11.15
C TYR A 46 7.98 10.15 11.20
N SER A 47 8.94 9.76 12.02
CA SER A 47 9.18 8.37 12.39
C SER A 47 9.41 8.23 13.89
N THR A 48 9.14 7.05 14.41
CA THR A 48 9.24 6.73 15.84
C THR A 48 10.09 5.49 16.06
N SER A 49 10.59 5.31 17.28
CA SER A 49 11.48 4.21 17.63
C SER A 49 10.81 2.83 17.62
N ASN A 50 9.48 2.76 17.68
CA ASN A 50 8.72 1.50 17.55
C ASN A 50 8.27 1.22 16.10
N GLY A 51 8.78 1.97 15.12
CA GLY A 51 8.57 1.69 13.71
C GLY A 51 7.32 2.33 13.10
N ILE A 52 6.61 3.19 13.83
CA ILE A 52 5.55 4.02 13.22
C ILE A 52 6.22 5.07 12.32
N GLN A 53 5.75 5.17 11.08
CA GLN A 53 6.12 6.20 10.13
C GLN A 53 4.84 6.77 9.52
N ALA A 54 4.76 8.09 9.40
CA ALA A 54 3.69 8.73 8.66
C ALA A 54 4.21 9.92 7.88
N GLU A 55 3.62 10.16 6.72
CA GLU A 55 3.87 11.32 5.87
C GLU A 55 2.60 11.75 5.15
N GLU A 56 2.48 13.04 4.92
CA GLU A 56 1.36 13.61 4.17
C GLU A 56 1.82 14.89 3.49
N SER A 57 1.24 15.16 2.32
CA SER A 57 1.36 16.44 1.65
C SER A 57 0.06 16.78 0.94
N GLY A 58 -0.21 18.07 0.81
CA GLY A 58 -1.41 18.52 0.14
C GLY A 58 -1.55 20.03 0.16
N ILE A 59 -2.70 20.49 -0.29
CA ILE A 59 -3.13 21.88 -0.17
C ILE A 59 -4.36 21.91 0.71
N GLY A 60 -4.30 22.70 1.78
CA GLY A 60 -5.39 22.81 2.75
C GLY A 60 -6.73 23.12 2.07
N GLY A 61 -7.73 22.27 2.32
CA GLY A 61 -9.09 22.43 1.78
C GLY A 61 -9.28 21.99 0.33
N GLN A 62 -8.28 21.38 -0.33
CA GLN A 62 -8.40 20.89 -1.71
C GLN A 62 -8.21 19.37 -1.79
N SER A 63 -6.96 18.92 -1.66
CA SER A 63 -6.61 17.52 -1.73
C SER A 63 -5.33 17.25 -0.97
N VAL A 64 -5.28 16.07 -0.36
CA VAL A 64 -4.14 15.57 0.41
C VAL A 64 -3.84 14.14 0.00
N GLN A 65 -2.57 13.78 0.06
CA GLN A 65 -2.09 12.42 -0.13
C GLN A 65 -1.12 12.10 0.99
N GLY A 66 -1.22 10.90 1.54
CA GLY A 66 -0.36 10.48 2.63
C GLY A 66 -0.19 8.98 2.71
N SER A 67 0.73 8.61 3.57
CA SER A 67 0.95 7.23 3.96
C SER A 67 1.23 7.13 5.45
N ALA A 68 0.82 6.01 6.03
CA ALA A 68 1.14 5.61 7.39
C ALA A 68 1.54 4.14 7.39
N SER A 69 2.54 3.81 8.20
CA SER A 69 2.96 2.43 8.44
C SER A 69 3.29 2.22 9.90
N TRP A 70 2.99 1.02 10.40
CA TRP A 70 3.24 0.60 11.76
C TRP A 70 3.35 -0.92 11.81
N VAL A 71 3.87 -1.46 12.90
CA VAL A 71 3.92 -2.91 13.12
C VAL A 71 2.59 -3.33 13.75
N GLY A 72 1.91 -4.31 13.14
CA GLY A 72 0.69 -4.88 13.71
C GLY A 72 0.97 -5.74 14.94
N ASP A 73 -0.08 -6.09 15.67
CA ASP A 73 -0.01 -6.95 16.87
C ASP A 73 0.57 -8.36 16.56
N ASP A 74 0.49 -8.78 15.29
CA ASP A 74 1.06 -10.02 14.74
C ASP A 74 2.54 -9.88 14.33
N GLY A 75 3.15 -8.71 14.51
CA GLY A 75 4.50 -8.38 14.09
C GLY A 75 4.62 -8.08 12.60
N VAL A 76 3.53 -8.07 11.84
CA VAL A 76 3.54 -7.80 10.40
C VAL A 76 3.42 -6.30 10.15
N PRO A 77 4.30 -5.70 9.31
CA PRO A 77 4.15 -4.30 8.94
C PRO A 77 2.84 -4.04 8.20
N ILE A 78 2.05 -3.13 8.74
CA ILE A 78 0.84 -2.60 8.10
C ILE A 78 1.22 -1.33 7.36
N VAL A 79 0.75 -1.20 6.13
CA VAL A 79 0.90 0.01 5.31
C VAL A 79 -0.48 0.46 4.86
N LEU A 80 -0.74 1.75 5.05
CA LEU A 80 -1.92 2.47 4.61
C LEU A 80 -1.46 3.64 3.74
N THR A 81 -1.95 3.72 2.52
CA THR A 81 -1.85 4.93 1.70
C THR A 81 -3.25 5.51 1.51
N TYR A 82 -3.34 6.82 1.28
CA TYR A 82 -4.62 7.45 1.09
C TYR A 82 -4.53 8.70 0.24
N THR A 83 -5.66 9.01 -0.40
CA THR A 83 -5.96 10.31 -0.97
C THR A 83 -7.23 10.83 -0.29
N ALA A 84 -7.26 12.09 0.11
CA ALA A 84 -8.50 12.77 0.45
C ALA A 84 -8.75 13.92 -0.53
N ASP A 85 -9.97 14.00 -1.03
CA ASP A 85 -10.42 14.98 -2.01
C ASP A 85 -11.89 15.34 -1.80
N GLU A 86 -12.50 16.05 -2.75
CA GLU A 86 -13.91 16.45 -2.71
C GLU A 86 -14.89 15.25 -2.62
N ASN A 87 -14.46 14.05 -3.02
CA ASN A 87 -15.24 12.82 -2.95
C ASN A 87 -14.99 12.02 -1.66
N GLY A 88 -14.18 12.56 -0.73
CA GLY A 88 -13.93 11.98 0.58
C GLY A 88 -12.56 11.33 0.70
N PHE A 89 -12.47 10.35 1.59
CA PHE A 89 -11.24 9.65 1.93
C PHE A 89 -11.16 8.30 1.21
N HIS A 90 -10.07 8.07 0.48
CA HIS A 90 -9.83 6.91 -0.35
C HIS A 90 -8.62 6.11 0.16
N PRO A 91 -8.79 5.27 1.20
CA PRO A 91 -7.70 4.49 1.76
C PRO A 91 -7.38 3.25 0.91
N GLN A 92 -6.12 2.88 0.88
CA GLN A 92 -5.60 1.70 0.21
C GLN A 92 -4.64 0.97 1.16
N GLY A 93 -4.85 -0.32 1.33
CA GLY A 93 -4.03 -1.16 2.21
C GLY A 93 -4.54 -2.59 2.20
N VAL A 94 -3.62 -3.56 2.29
CA VAL A 94 -3.95 -4.99 2.22
C VAL A 94 -4.82 -5.47 3.40
N HIS A 95 -4.81 -4.72 4.49
CA HIS A 95 -5.57 -4.98 5.71
C HIS A 95 -7.00 -4.42 5.65
N LEU A 96 -7.34 -3.65 4.62
CA LEU A 96 -8.67 -3.04 4.48
C LEU A 96 -9.68 -4.07 3.96
N PRO A 97 -10.95 -3.98 4.39
CA PRO A 97 -12.02 -4.79 3.81
C PRO A 97 -12.14 -4.52 2.32
N THR A 98 -12.06 -5.57 1.51
CA THR A 98 -12.37 -5.49 0.08
C THR A 98 -13.86 -5.71 -0.14
N PRO A 99 -14.48 -5.02 -1.11
CA PRO A 99 -15.85 -5.32 -1.50
C PRO A 99 -15.98 -6.80 -1.94
N PRO A 100 -17.16 -7.41 -1.77
CA PRO A 100 -17.37 -8.78 -2.19
C PRO A 100 -17.12 -8.94 -3.70
N PRO A 101 -16.71 -10.14 -4.16
CA PRO A 101 -16.49 -10.38 -5.57
C PRO A 101 -17.79 -10.16 -6.36
N ILE A 102 -17.64 -9.69 -7.60
CA ILE A 102 -18.76 -9.48 -8.53
C ILE A 102 -19.52 -10.81 -8.69
N PRO A 103 -20.85 -10.84 -8.53
CA PRO A 103 -21.64 -12.06 -8.68
C PRO A 103 -21.46 -12.73 -10.06
N GLU A 104 -21.43 -14.06 -10.09
CA GLU A 104 -21.12 -14.84 -11.31
C GLU A 104 -22.09 -14.56 -12.46
N TYR A 105 -23.37 -14.30 -12.18
CA TYR A 105 -24.35 -13.99 -13.20
C TYR A 105 -24.08 -12.65 -13.90
N ILE A 106 -23.50 -11.67 -13.20
CA ILE A 106 -23.06 -10.39 -13.80
C ILE A 106 -21.88 -10.65 -14.74
N LEU A 107 -20.91 -11.45 -14.31
CA LEU A 107 -19.77 -11.83 -15.15
C LEU A 107 -20.22 -12.58 -16.41
N ARG A 108 -21.23 -13.46 -16.32
CA ARG A 108 -21.83 -14.11 -17.49
C ARG A 108 -22.48 -13.10 -18.43
N ALA A 109 -23.25 -12.16 -17.88
CA ALA A 109 -23.91 -11.13 -18.68
C ALA A 109 -22.90 -10.24 -19.42
N LEU A 110 -21.82 -9.81 -18.75
CA LEU A 110 -20.74 -9.03 -19.35
C LEU A 110 -20.07 -9.77 -20.51
N ARG A 111 -19.69 -11.04 -20.31
CA ARG A 111 -19.11 -11.88 -21.39
C ARG A 111 -20.04 -12.04 -22.59
N TYR A 112 -21.35 -12.18 -22.34
CA TYR A 112 -22.34 -12.27 -23.41
C TYR A 112 -22.40 -10.96 -24.21
N ILE A 113 -22.42 -9.81 -23.54
CA ILE A 113 -22.42 -8.49 -24.18
C ILE A 113 -21.14 -8.30 -25.02
N GLU A 114 -19.97 -8.59 -24.45
CA GLU A 114 -18.67 -8.51 -25.14
C GLU A 114 -18.64 -9.37 -26.41
N ALA A 115 -19.06 -10.64 -26.31
CA ALA A 115 -19.10 -11.56 -27.44
C ALA A 115 -20.03 -11.07 -28.57
N LYS A 116 -21.19 -10.51 -28.21
CA LYS A 116 -22.13 -9.94 -29.18
C LYS A 116 -21.57 -8.68 -29.83
N GLN A 117 -20.96 -7.78 -29.07
CA GLN A 117 -20.32 -6.57 -29.60
C GLN A 117 -19.15 -6.90 -30.52
N ALA A 118 -18.31 -7.87 -30.16
CA ALA A 118 -17.22 -8.36 -31.00
C ALA A 118 -17.75 -8.92 -32.34
N SER A 119 -18.85 -9.69 -32.30
CA SER A 119 -19.49 -10.21 -33.52
C SER A 119 -20.07 -9.12 -34.42
N GLN A 120 -20.47 -7.98 -33.86
CA GLN A 120 -21.01 -6.85 -34.63
C GLN A 120 -19.92 -5.95 -35.23
N ASN A 121 -18.78 -5.81 -34.55
CA ASN A 121 -17.67 -4.96 -35.00
C ASN A 121 -16.72 -5.64 -35.99
N GLY A 122 -16.63 -6.97 -35.98
CA GLY A 122 -15.80 -7.75 -36.94
C GLY A 122 -16.42 -7.96 -38.32
N GLY A 123 -17.60 -7.39 -38.58
CA GLY A 123 -18.33 -7.51 -39.85
C GLY A 123 -18.26 -6.28 -40.76
N LYS A 124 -17.34 -5.34 -40.49
CA LYS A 124 -17.05 -4.20 -41.37
C LYS A 124 -15.70 -4.37 -42.06
#